data_AF-A0AAN9RIF1-F1
#
_entry.id   AF-A0AAN9RIF1-F1
#
_cell.length_a   1.000
_cell.length_b   1.000
_cell.length_c   1.000
_cell.angle_alpha   90.00
_cell.angle_beta   90.00
_cell.angle_gamma   90.00
#
_symmetry.space_group_name_H-M   'P 1'
#
loop_
_entity.id
_entity.type
_entity.pdbx_description
1 polymer ?
#
loop_
_entity_poly.entity_id
_entity_poly.type
_entity_poly.pdbx_seq_one_letter_code
_entity_poly.pdbx_strand_id
1 'polypeptide(L)'
;MAFNGALENAENEVLVILIPFLAQGHLNPLLHFARLIVSYNIPVHYVGTITHIRQATRRYHNSISNSNIYFHRFEVPPFVSPPPNPNNNAQSNTFPSHLLPSFEATYHLRDPFRQLLHSLSSQAKRVLVIHDSLMAYVAQDATNMPNVKNYTFHISSAFYTSLHFWEKMEGPKACMSRFLLWKDVSLVNSWTSLVLKVSSTNSVMAASTTKAGPLKVLKVGLIVKDCTLRNVVVGVSVVENAVRRLMETKEGDEMRDRAMRFKNVIHRSMDEGGVTSTEMDSFIAHITK
;
A
#
# COMPACT_ATOMS: atom_id res chain seq x y z
N MET A 1 -49.80 11.44 -21.83
CA MET A 1 -48.50 11.57 -22.54
C MET A 1 -47.45 10.89 -21.69
N ALA A 2 -46.99 9.72 -22.14
CA ALA A 2 -45.95 8.94 -21.49
C ALA A 2 -44.59 9.58 -21.78
N PHE A 3 -43.79 9.84 -20.74
CA PHE A 3 -42.35 9.92 -20.86
C PHE A 3 -41.79 8.67 -20.18
N ASN A 4 -41.74 7.59 -20.96
CA ASN A 4 -40.89 6.44 -20.69
C ASN A 4 -39.45 6.89 -20.87
N GLY A 5 -38.83 7.40 -19.80
CA GLY A 5 -37.38 7.45 -19.70
C GLY A 5 -36.91 6.03 -19.43
N ALA A 6 -36.56 5.31 -20.50
CA ALA A 6 -35.91 4.02 -20.40
C ALA A 6 -34.74 4.12 -19.41
N LEU A 7 -34.73 3.22 -18.43
CA LEU A 7 -33.53 2.84 -17.72
C LEU A 7 -32.58 2.28 -18.79
N GLU A 8 -31.78 3.14 -19.40
CA GLU A 8 -30.62 2.70 -20.17
C GLU A 8 -29.79 1.87 -19.21
N ASN A 9 -29.79 0.55 -19.43
CA ASN A 9 -28.77 -0.33 -18.91
C ASN A 9 -27.45 0.22 -19.44
N ALA A 10 -26.80 1.09 -18.68
CA ALA A 10 -25.41 1.41 -18.89
C ALA A 10 -24.66 0.09 -18.69
N GLU A 11 -24.38 -0.61 -19.79
CA GLU A 11 -23.29 -1.59 -19.79
C GLU A 11 -22.08 -0.86 -19.21
N ASN A 12 -21.62 -1.26 -18.02
CA ASN A 12 -20.44 -0.66 -17.42
C ASN A 12 -19.28 -0.94 -18.37
N GLU A 13 -18.89 0.08 -19.16
CA GLU A 13 -17.86 -0.09 -20.18
C GLU A 13 -16.53 -0.54 -19.55
N VAL A 14 -16.24 0.00 -18.37
CA VAL A 14 -15.07 -0.32 -17.58
C VAL A 14 -15.45 -0.38 -16.11
N LEU A 15 -15.04 -1.45 -15.41
CA LEU A 15 -15.06 -1.51 -13.95
C LEU A 15 -13.70 -1.91 -13.40
N VAL A 16 -13.45 -1.52 -12.15
CA VAL A 16 -12.21 -1.82 -11.44
C VAL A 16 -12.49 -2.70 -10.24
N ILE A 17 -11.70 -3.74 -10.01
CA ILE A 17 -11.70 -4.57 -8.81
C ILE A 17 -10.39 -4.31 -8.06
N LEU A 18 -10.48 -3.88 -6.79
CA LEU A 18 -9.34 -3.61 -5.93
C LEU A 18 -9.17 -4.72 -4.88
N ILE A 19 -7.95 -5.26 -4.77
CA ILE A 19 -7.62 -6.34 -3.83
C ILE A 19 -6.47 -5.89 -2.92
N PRO A 20 -6.76 -5.29 -1.76
CA PRO A 20 -5.74 -4.92 -0.78
C PRO A 20 -5.21 -6.11 -0.01
N PHE A 21 -3.96 -6.01 0.42
CA PHE A 21 -3.48 -6.87 1.49
C PHE A 21 -4.19 -6.51 2.79
N LEU A 22 -4.57 -7.51 3.58
CA LEU A 22 -5.40 -7.32 4.77
C LEU A 22 -4.59 -6.87 5.99
N ALA A 23 -3.77 -5.85 5.81
CA ALA A 23 -3.09 -5.13 6.87
C ALA A 23 -3.45 -3.65 6.80
N GLN A 24 -3.52 -2.98 7.95
CA GLN A 24 -3.97 -1.59 8.03
C GLN A 24 -3.20 -0.65 7.09
N GLY A 25 -1.88 -0.81 6.98
CA GLY A 25 -1.03 0.03 6.11
C GLY A 25 -1.30 -0.14 4.61
N HIS A 26 -2.03 -1.19 4.22
CA HIS A 26 -2.33 -1.52 2.82
C HIS A 26 -3.80 -1.18 2.47
N LEU A 27 -4.72 -1.38 3.42
CA LEU A 27 -6.15 -1.07 3.25
C LEU A 27 -6.40 0.42 2.98
N ASN A 28 -5.80 1.31 3.78
CA ASN A 28 -6.06 2.75 3.69
C ASN A 28 -5.61 3.34 2.35
N PRO A 29 -4.38 3.13 1.87
CA PRO A 29 -3.95 3.65 0.58
C PRO A 29 -4.83 3.18 -0.59
N LEU A 30 -5.18 1.89 -0.64
CA LEU A 30 -6.04 1.38 -1.71
C LEU A 30 -7.47 1.91 -1.61
N LEU A 31 -7.97 2.19 -0.40
CA LEU A 31 -9.28 2.82 -0.26
C LEU A 31 -9.27 4.29 -0.72
N HIS A 32 -8.18 5.02 -0.47
CA HIS A 32 -8.00 6.36 -1.05
C HIS A 32 -7.91 6.31 -2.57
N PHE A 33 -7.17 5.33 -3.11
CA PHE A 33 -7.08 5.11 -4.55
C PHE A 33 -8.43 4.73 -5.17
N ALA A 34 -9.25 3.92 -4.48
CA ALA A 34 -10.62 3.59 -4.89
C ALA A 34 -11.46 4.85 -5.11
N ARG A 35 -11.36 5.81 -4.18
CA ARG A 35 -12.11 7.07 -4.26
C ARG A 35 -11.65 7.94 -5.40
N LEU A 36 -10.33 7.97 -5.64
CA LEU A 36 -9.76 8.69 -6.76
C LEU A 36 -10.23 8.11 -8.09
N ILE A 37 -10.36 6.79 -8.21
CA ILE A 37 -10.94 6.17 -9.42
C ILE A 37 -12.44 6.52 -9.55
N VAL A 38 -13.19 6.46 -8.45
CA VAL A 38 -14.62 6.80 -8.45
C VAL A 38 -14.88 8.27 -8.82
N SER A 39 -13.97 9.21 -8.53
CA SER A 39 -14.15 10.60 -8.98
C SER A 39 -14.10 10.78 -10.50
N TYR A 40 -13.65 9.77 -11.25
CA TYR A 40 -13.75 9.73 -12.71
C TYR A 40 -14.95 8.91 -13.20
N ASN A 41 -15.95 8.69 -12.34
CA ASN A 41 -17.18 7.93 -12.63
C ASN A 41 -16.97 6.45 -12.99
N ILE A 42 -15.84 5.85 -12.59
CA ILE A 42 -15.56 4.44 -12.82
C ILE A 42 -16.03 3.62 -11.60
N PRO A 43 -16.90 2.60 -11.78
CA PRO A 43 -17.30 1.68 -10.72
C PRO A 43 -16.10 0.92 -10.13
N VAL A 44 -16.02 0.88 -8.80
CA VAL A 44 -14.96 0.17 -8.06
C VAL A 44 -15.54 -0.91 -7.17
N HIS A 45 -15.04 -2.13 -7.31
CA HIS A 45 -15.37 -3.30 -6.49
C HIS A 45 -14.21 -3.54 -5.51
N TYR A 46 -14.38 -3.21 -4.24
CA TYR A 46 -13.34 -3.34 -3.21
C TYR A 46 -13.48 -4.68 -2.49
N VAL A 47 -12.48 -5.55 -2.62
CA VAL A 47 -12.50 -6.94 -2.11
C VAL A 47 -11.81 -7.04 -0.76
N GLY A 48 -12.30 -7.91 0.12
CA GLY A 48 -11.63 -8.22 1.37
C GLY A 48 -12.48 -9.10 2.27
N THR A 49 -11.99 -9.33 3.48
CA THR A 49 -12.80 -10.06 4.47
C THR A 49 -13.81 -9.16 5.15
N ILE A 50 -14.87 -9.76 5.71
CA ILE A 50 -15.85 -9.06 6.53
C ILE A 50 -15.16 -8.17 7.58
N THR A 51 -14.23 -8.72 8.35
CA THR A 51 -13.57 -8.01 9.45
C THR A 51 -12.76 -6.81 8.97
N HIS A 52 -11.90 -7.00 7.95
CA HIS A 52 -11.00 -5.96 7.48
C HIS A 52 -11.73 -4.85 6.74
N ILE A 53 -12.74 -5.18 5.92
CA ILE A 53 -13.60 -4.16 5.30
C ILE A 53 -14.35 -3.39 6.38
N ARG A 54 -14.95 -4.05 7.38
CA ARG A 54 -15.63 -3.35 8.47
C ARG A 54 -14.70 -2.40 9.21
N GLN A 55 -13.45 -2.79 9.45
CA GLN A 55 -12.46 -1.92 10.09
C GLN A 55 -12.06 -0.73 9.20
N ALA A 56 -11.81 -0.98 7.90
CA ALA A 56 -11.46 0.06 6.95
C ALA A 56 -12.60 1.08 6.77
N THR A 57 -13.84 0.61 6.63
CA THR A 57 -15.01 1.49 6.46
C THR A 57 -15.43 2.18 7.76
N ARG A 58 -15.21 1.58 8.94
CA ARG A 58 -15.52 2.24 10.24
C ARG A 58 -14.69 3.48 10.50
N ARG A 59 -13.41 3.45 10.11
CA ARG A 59 -12.48 4.59 10.25
C ARG A 59 -12.79 5.71 9.28
N TYR A 60 -13.74 5.49 8.39
CA TYR A 60 -14.07 6.37 7.30
C TYR A 60 -15.45 7.00 7.57
N HIS A 61 -15.45 8.24 8.07
CA HIS A 61 -16.63 8.90 8.66
C HIS A 61 -17.49 9.69 7.67
N ASN A 62 -17.19 9.64 6.36
CA ASN A 62 -17.95 10.35 5.33
C ASN A 62 -18.86 9.40 4.54
N SER A 63 -20.13 9.77 4.47
CA SER A 63 -21.24 9.14 3.73
C SER A 63 -20.80 8.35 2.48
N ILE A 64 -20.64 7.03 2.65
CA ILE A 64 -20.45 6.03 1.56
C ILE A 64 -21.76 5.88 0.74
N SER A 65 -22.84 6.50 1.19
CA SER A 65 -24.21 6.34 0.68
C SER A 65 -24.37 6.65 -0.81
N ASN A 66 -23.47 7.45 -1.41
CA ASN A 66 -23.51 7.83 -2.84
C ASN A 66 -22.24 7.43 -3.61
N SER A 67 -21.38 6.55 -3.09
CA SER A 67 -20.15 6.17 -3.79
C SER A 67 -20.36 4.96 -4.70
N ASN A 68 -19.87 5.02 -5.94
CA ASN A 68 -19.73 3.87 -6.86
C ASN A 68 -18.67 2.85 -6.37
N ILE A 69 -18.56 2.64 -5.04
CA ILE A 69 -17.67 1.68 -4.40
C ILE A 69 -18.51 0.54 -3.82
N TYR A 70 -18.40 -0.63 -4.44
CA TYR A 70 -19.05 -1.86 -4.04
C TYR A 70 -18.12 -2.71 -3.17
N PHE A 71 -18.44 -2.87 -1.89
CA PHE A 71 -17.62 -3.65 -0.97
C PHE A 71 -18.00 -5.14 -0.98
N HIS A 72 -17.08 -5.99 -1.44
CA HIS A 72 -17.23 -7.45 -1.49
C HIS A 72 -16.59 -8.07 -0.26
N ARG A 73 -17.43 -8.47 0.68
CA ARG A 73 -17.02 -9.01 1.98
C ARG A 73 -17.11 -10.52 1.96
N PHE A 74 -15.95 -11.16 2.02
CA PHE A 74 -15.87 -12.61 2.08
C PHE A 74 -15.59 -13.12 3.49
N GLU A 75 -16.14 -14.29 3.80
CA GLU A 75 -15.79 -15.04 4.99
C GLU A 75 -14.48 -15.78 4.76
N VAL A 76 -13.70 -15.91 5.83
CA VAL A 76 -12.53 -16.78 5.86
C VAL A 76 -12.70 -17.71 7.05
N PRO A 77 -12.16 -18.94 6.99
CA PRO A 77 -12.24 -19.87 8.11
C PRO A 77 -11.72 -19.21 9.40
N PRO A 78 -12.34 -19.52 10.55
CA PRO A 78 -11.83 -19.06 11.83
C PRO A 78 -10.37 -19.47 12.00
N PHE A 79 -9.53 -18.51 12.36
CA PHE A 79 -8.12 -18.75 12.66
C PHE A 79 -7.82 -18.21 14.06
N VAL A 80 -6.89 -18.87 14.75
CA VAL A 80 -6.43 -18.41 16.07
C VAL A 80 -5.47 -17.25 15.85
N SER A 81 -5.81 -16.08 16.38
CA SER A 81 -4.92 -14.93 16.46
C SER A 81 -4.33 -14.90 17.88
N PRO A 82 -3.14 -15.47 18.10
CA PRO A 82 -2.55 -15.45 19.43
C PRO A 82 -2.27 -13.99 19.84
N PRO A 83 -2.34 -13.64 21.14
CA PRO A 83 -1.94 -12.31 21.58
C PRO A 83 -0.47 -12.06 21.22
N PRO A 84 -0.06 -10.81 20.97
CA PRO A 84 1.35 -10.47 20.82
C PRO A 84 2.11 -10.97 22.06
N ASN A 85 3.14 -11.80 21.86
CA ASN A 85 3.92 -12.35 22.98
C ASN A 85 4.64 -11.19 23.72
N PRO A 86 4.27 -10.86 24.97
CA PRO A 86 4.91 -9.77 25.71
C PRO A 86 6.35 -10.12 26.13
N ASN A 87 6.67 -11.41 26.20
CA ASN A 87 8.00 -11.94 26.50
C ASN A 87 8.80 -12.28 25.24
N ASN A 88 8.35 -11.85 24.05
CA ASN A 88 9.27 -11.70 22.93
C ASN A 88 10.27 -10.62 23.35
N ASN A 89 11.36 -11.09 23.94
CA ASN A 89 12.53 -10.30 24.21
C ASN A 89 12.82 -9.46 22.96
N ALA A 90 13.09 -8.16 23.17
CA ALA A 90 13.48 -7.25 22.10
C ALA A 90 14.73 -7.73 21.31
N GLN A 91 15.39 -8.80 21.78
CA GLN A 91 16.37 -9.65 21.11
C GLN A 91 15.87 -10.34 19.82
N SER A 92 14.59 -10.68 19.68
CA SER A 92 14.08 -11.36 18.49
C SER A 92 13.51 -10.32 17.51
N ASN A 93 14.24 -10.03 16.44
CA ASN A 93 13.76 -9.29 15.25
C ASN A 93 12.71 -10.10 14.47
N THR A 94 11.81 -10.78 15.17
CA THR A 94 10.92 -11.77 14.59
C THR A 94 9.75 -11.03 13.97
N PHE A 95 9.45 -11.37 12.72
CA PHE A 95 8.18 -11.04 12.07
C PHE A 95 7.03 -11.21 13.08
N PRO A 96 6.02 -10.31 13.10
CA PRO A 96 4.89 -10.43 14.02
C PRO A 96 4.10 -11.71 13.70
N SER A 97 4.57 -12.84 14.22
CA SER A 97 4.08 -14.18 13.91
C SER A 97 2.63 -14.37 14.34
N HIS A 98 2.18 -13.59 15.33
CA HIS A 98 0.79 -13.52 15.71
C HIS A 98 -0.15 -13.03 14.61
N LEU A 99 0.36 -12.32 13.60
CA LEU A 99 -0.41 -11.89 12.41
C LEU A 99 -0.34 -12.91 11.26
N LEU A 100 0.55 -13.90 11.34
CA LEU A 100 0.69 -14.90 10.27
C LEU A 100 -0.63 -15.64 9.99
N PRO A 101 -1.40 -16.09 11.01
CA PRO A 101 -2.69 -16.75 10.76
C PRO A 101 -3.68 -15.86 9.99
N SER A 102 -3.67 -14.54 10.24
CA SER A 102 -4.56 -13.62 9.51
C SER A 102 -4.12 -13.42 8.06
N PHE A 103 -2.81 -13.51 7.78
CA PHE A 103 -2.29 -13.44 6.42
C PHE A 103 -2.55 -14.75 5.66
N GLU A 104 -2.37 -15.91 6.30
CA GLU A 104 -2.70 -17.20 5.71
C GLU A 104 -4.20 -17.35 5.43
N ALA A 105 -5.05 -16.79 6.28
CA ALA A 105 -6.50 -16.78 6.05
C ALA A 105 -6.88 -16.16 4.70
N THR A 106 -6.08 -15.23 4.17
CA THR A 106 -6.35 -14.58 2.87
C THR A 106 -6.21 -15.53 1.67
N TYR A 107 -5.58 -16.70 1.79
CA TYR A 107 -5.57 -17.71 0.73
C TYR A 107 -6.99 -18.15 0.34
N HIS A 108 -7.91 -18.16 1.31
CA HIS A 108 -9.32 -18.50 1.10
C HIS A 108 -10.09 -17.44 0.31
N LEU A 109 -9.49 -16.27 0.01
CA LEU A 109 -10.12 -15.27 -0.85
C LEU A 109 -10.05 -15.63 -2.34
N ARG A 110 -9.18 -16.55 -2.75
CA ARG A 110 -8.96 -16.86 -4.17
C ARG A 110 -10.23 -17.36 -4.86
N ASP A 111 -10.87 -18.38 -4.31
CA ASP A 111 -12.07 -18.97 -4.91
C ASP A 111 -13.27 -18.02 -4.96
N PRO A 112 -13.65 -17.31 -3.87
CA PRO A 112 -14.73 -16.34 -3.93
C PRO A 112 -14.37 -15.15 -4.84
N PHE A 113 -13.10 -14.74 -4.89
CA PHE A 113 -12.64 -13.73 -5.85
C PHE A 113 -12.80 -14.23 -7.30
N ARG A 114 -12.43 -15.47 -7.60
CA ARG A 114 -12.59 -16.05 -8.95
C ARG A 114 -14.05 -16.03 -9.39
N GLN A 115 -14.97 -16.41 -8.50
CA GLN A 115 -16.41 -16.37 -8.78
C GLN A 115 -16.90 -14.94 -9.04
N LEU A 116 -16.49 -13.99 -8.21
CA LEU A 116 -16.79 -12.57 -8.41
C LEU A 116 -16.24 -12.06 -9.74
N LEU A 117 -14.98 -12.40 -10.07
CA LEU A 117 -14.32 -11.99 -11.30
C LEU A 117 -15.05 -12.51 -12.54
N HIS A 118 -15.46 -13.78 -12.55
CA HIS A 118 -16.27 -14.33 -13.64
C HIS A 118 -17.62 -13.62 -13.78
N SER A 119 -18.30 -13.34 -12.66
CA SER A 119 -19.59 -12.64 -12.68
C SER A 119 -19.48 -11.20 -13.18
N LEU A 120 -18.42 -10.48 -12.82
CA LEU A 120 -18.24 -9.09 -13.27
C LEU A 120 -17.71 -9.02 -14.70
N SER A 121 -16.86 -9.98 -15.09
CA SER A 121 -16.35 -10.11 -16.46
C SER A 121 -17.47 -10.38 -17.47
N SER A 122 -18.54 -11.09 -17.11
CA SER A 122 -19.68 -11.31 -18.01
C SER A 122 -20.59 -10.10 -18.18
N GLN A 123 -20.50 -9.11 -17.27
CA GLN A 123 -21.36 -7.93 -17.24
C GLN A 123 -20.67 -6.65 -17.75
N ALA A 124 -19.36 -6.69 -17.98
CA ALA A 124 -18.57 -5.53 -18.35
C ALA A 124 -17.71 -5.80 -19.59
N LYS A 125 -17.63 -4.80 -20.47
CA LYS A 125 -16.77 -4.85 -21.65
C LYS A 125 -15.29 -4.96 -21.27
N ARG A 126 -14.90 -4.34 -20.16
CA ARG A 126 -13.55 -4.45 -19.60
C ARG A 126 -13.55 -4.45 -18.07
N VAL A 127 -12.76 -5.35 -17.50
CA VAL A 127 -12.51 -5.43 -16.06
C VAL A 127 -11.03 -5.17 -15.78
N LEU A 128 -10.75 -4.31 -14.82
CA LEU A 128 -9.40 -4.09 -14.32
C LEU A 128 -9.26 -4.68 -12.94
N VAL A 129 -8.35 -5.61 -12.76
CA VAL A 129 -7.98 -6.11 -11.43
C VAL A 129 -6.73 -5.37 -11.01
N ILE A 130 -6.81 -4.60 -9.92
CA ILE A 130 -5.67 -3.92 -9.32
C ILE A 130 -5.48 -4.51 -7.92
N HIS A 131 -4.40 -5.25 -7.74
CA HIS A 131 -4.14 -5.95 -6.49
C HIS A 131 -2.87 -5.44 -5.82
N ASP A 132 -2.82 -5.52 -4.50
CA ASP A 132 -1.57 -5.37 -3.77
C ASP A 132 -0.55 -6.40 -4.26
N SER A 133 0.73 -6.03 -4.31
CA SER A 133 1.83 -6.94 -4.59
C SER A 133 1.79 -8.24 -3.76
N LEU A 134 1.35 -8.18 -2.50
CA LEU A 134 1.21 -9.35 -1.63
C LEU A 134 -0.04 -10.19 -1.94
N MET A 135 -0.98 -9.68 -2.74
CA MET A 135 -2.24 -10.34 -3.11
C MET A 135 -2.24 -10.93 -4.52
N ALA A 136 -1.08 -11.01 -5.19
CA ALA A 136 -0.95 -11.56 -6.53
C ALA A 136 -1.53 -12.98 -6.67
N TYR A 137 -1.41 -13.83 -5.63
CA TYR A 137 -1.97 -15.18 -5.65
C TYR A 137 -3.51 -15.22 -5.62
N VAL A 138 -4.16 -14.19 -5.10
CA VAL A 138 -5.63 -14.08 -5.15
C VAL A 138 -6.03 -13.67 -6.58
N ALA A 139 -5.29 -12.73 -7.17
CA ALA A 139 -5.56 -12.17 -8.49
C ALA A 139 -5.11 -13.05 -9.67
N GLN A 140 -4.36 -14.14 -9.44
CA GLN A 140 -3.67 -14.87 -10.52
C GLN A 140 -4.61 -15.36 -11.63
N ASP A 141 -5.85 -15.68 -11.31
CA ASP A 141 -6.85 -16.18 -12.26
C ASP A 141 -7.29 -15.11 -13.27
N ALA A 142 -7.05 -13.82 -12.99
CA ALA A 142 -7.30 -12.70 -13.89
C ALA A 142 -6.43 -12.70 -15.14
N THR A 143 -5.23 -13.30 -15.08
CA THR A 143 -4.25 -13.27 -16.17
C THR A 143 -4.73 -14.02 -17.42
N ASN A 144 -5.65 -14.97 -17.27
CA ASN A 144 -6.10 -15.84 -18.36
C ASN A 144 -7.42 -15.39 -19.01
N MET A 145 -7.96 -14.23 -18.63
CA MET A 145 -9.27 -13.77 -19.08
C MET A 145 -9.15 -12.66 -20.13
N PRO A 146 -9.83 -12.76 -21.29
CA PRO A 146 -9.55 -11.88 -22.43
C PRO A 146 -9.99 -10.42 -22.23
N ASN A 147 -11.03 -10.16 -21.44
CA ASN A 147 -11.51 -8.82 -21.14
C ASN A 147 -11.00 -8.27 -19.79
N VAL A 148 -10.04 -8.96 -19.16
CA VAL A 148 -9.48 -8.59 -17.86
C VAL A 148 -8.05 -8.10 -18.02
N LYS A 149 -7.74 -6.93 -17.47
CA LYS A 149 -6.36 -6.44 -17.32
C LYS A 149 -5.96 -6.51 -15.86
N ASN A 150 -4.80 -7.11 -15.59
CA ASN A 150 -4.28 -7.30 -14.25
C ASN A 150 -3.13 -6.32 -13.97
N TYR A 151 -3.22 -5.56 -12.87
CA TYR A 151 -2.25 -4.54 -12.44
C TYR A 151 -1.84 -4.77 -10.99
N THR A 152 -0.58 -4.52 -10.69
CA THR A 152 -0.05 -4.62 -9.32
C THR A 152 0.16 -3.23 -8.73
N PHE A 153 -0.51 -2.94 -7.62
CA PHE A 153 -0.30 -1.75 -6.82
C PHE A 153 0.78 -2.02 -5.77
N HIS A 154 1.85 -1.22 -5.80
CA HIS A 154 2.87 -1.23 -4.76
C HIS A 154 2.55 -0.17 -3.69
N ILE A 155 2.38 -0.63 -2.44
CA ILE A 155 2.15 0.27 -1.30
C ILE A 155 3.39 1.12 -0.99
N SER A 156 4.59 0.60 -1.28
CA SER A 156 5.85 1.32 -1.09
C SER A 156 6.17 2.25 -2.25
N SER A 157 6.93 3.32 -1.97
CA SER A 157 7.39 4.27 -2.98
C SER A 157 8.27 3.62 -4.05
N ALA A 158 8.30 4.17 -5.27
CA ALA A 158 9.22 3.72 -6.31
C ALA A 158 10.68 3.77 -5.87
N PHE A 159 11.05 4.74 -5.02
CA PHE A 159 12.40 4.79 -4.43
C PHE A 159 12.70 3.54 -3.61
N TYR A 160 11.81 3.16 -2.69
CA TYR A 160 11.98 1.96 -1.88
C TYR A 160 11.99 0.69 -2.75
N THR A 161 11.05 0.60 -3.68
CA THR A 161 10.93 -0.55 -4.58
C THR A 161 12.18 -0.69 -5.46
N SER A 162 12.69 0.41 -6.01
CA SER A 162 13.90 0.41 -6.84
C SER A 162 15.14 0.06 -6.04
N LEU A 163 15.27 0.59 -4.81
CA LEU A 163 16.36 0.22 -3.91
C LEU A 163 16.32 -1.27 -3.57
N HIS A 164 15.13 -1.80 -3.26
CA HIS A 164 14.94 -3.22 -2.97
C HIS A 164 15.32 -4.12 -4.16
N PHE A 165 14.95 -3.73 -5.38
CA PHE A 165 15.31 -4.49 -6.58
C PHE A 165 16.80 -4.36 -6.93
N TRP A 166 17.39 -3.17 -6.78
CA TRP A 166 18.83 -2.95 -6.94
C TRP A 166 19.65 -3.91 -6.08
N GLU A 167 19.25 -4.07 -4.81
CA GLU A 167 19.90 -4.96 -3.84
C GLU A 167 19.70 -6.45 -4.11
N LYS A 168 18.67 -6.83 -4.87
CA LYS A 168 18.50 -8.23 -5.32
C LYS A 168 19.38 -8.54 -6.53
N MET A 169 19.71 -7.53 -7.32
CA MET A 169 20.55 -7.66 -8.52
C MET A 169 22.05 -7.60 -8.18
N GLU A 170 22.45 -6.84 -7.17
CA GLU A 170 23.82 -6.84 -6.61
C GLU A 170 23.86 -7.69 -5.32
N GLY A 171 24.66 -8.78 -5.29
CA GLY A 171 24.71 -9.75 -4.18
C GLY A 171 24.88 -9.21 -2.73
N PRO A 172 24.68 -10.06 -1.71
CA PRO A 172 24.14 -9.66 -0.40
C PRO A 172 25.10 -8.85 0.47
N LYS A 173 24.70 -7.63 0.84
CA LYS A 173 25.22 -6.91 2.01
C LYS A 173 24.09 -6.17 2.74
N ALA A 174 23.33 -6.86 3.61
CA ALA A 174 22.10 -6.29 4.14
C ALA A 174 21.84 -6.49 5.66
N CYS A 175 21.50 -5.41 6.41
CA CYS A 175 20.93 -5.45 7.77
C CYS A 175 20.11 -4.15 8.14
N MET A 176 18.95 -4.25 8.86
CA MET A 176 17.93 -3.18 9.14
C MET A 176 18.04 -2.46 10.52
N SER A 177 17.85 -1.14 10.57
CA SER A 177 17.82 -0.31 11.80
C SER A 177 16.41 0.18 12.21
N ARG A 178 16.21 0.46 13.50
CA ARG A 178 14.95 1.01 14.06
C ARG A 178 14.95 2.54 13.95
N PHE A 179 13.88 3.10 13.42
CA PHE A 179 13.74 4.53 13.11
C PHE A 179 13.05 5.29 14.25
N LEU A 180 13.52 6.50 14.56
CA LEU A 180 12.70 7.52 15.23
C LEU A 180 12.02 8.32 14.12
N LEU A 181 10.82 7.90 13.72
CA LEU A 181 9.90 8.75 12.97
C LEU A 181 9.14 9.62 13.96
N TRP A 182 9.01 10.88 13.62
CA TRP A 182 8.26 11.88 14.38
C TRP A 182 6.87 11.34 14.74
N LYS A 183 6.56 11.25 16.04
CA LYS A 183 5.19 11.20 16.53
C LYS A 183 4.69 12.63 16.58
N ASP A 184 4.28 13.14 15.44
CA ASP A 184 3.24 14.15 15.41
C ASP A 184 2.15 13.69 14.44
N VAL A 185 0.97 13.69 15.01
CA VAL A 185 -0.26 13.11 14.52
C VAL A 185 -0.75 13.97 13.36
N SER A 186 -0.34 13.63 12.14
CA SER A 186 -0.97 14.03 10.86
C SER A 186 -0.16 13.62 9.61
N LEU A 187 1.10 13.20 9.75
CA LEU A 187 2.00 12.91 8.61
C LEU A 187 2.11 11.43 8.19
N VAL A 188 1.37 10.51 8.84
CA VAL A 188 1.33 9.08 8.46
C VAL A 188 0.51 8.84 7.18
N ASN A 189 -0.14 9.88 6.63
CA ASN A 189 -1.03 9.77 5.47
C ASN A 189 -0.42 10.31 4.16
N SER A 190 0.89 10.58 4.07
CA SER A 190 1.49 11.25 2.91
C SER A 190 2.78 10.58 2.43
N TRP A 191 2.70 9.32 1.97
CA TRP A 191 3.86 8.62 1.37
C TRP A 191 3.55 7.79 0.11
N THR A 192 2.42 8.05 -0.54
CA THR A 192 2.08 7.38 -1.80
C THR A 192 2.13 8.36 -2.95
N SER A 193 3.23 8.34 -3.69
CA SER A 193 3.18 8.64 -5.11
C SER A 193 4.17 7.80 -5.91
N LEU A 194 3.57 7.12 -6.89
CA LEU A 194 4.05 6.54 -8.15
C LEU A 194 5.19 5.52 -8.18
N VAL A 195 4.93 4.34 -8.75
CA VAL A 195 5.05 4.00 -10.20
C VAL A 195 4.43 2.61 -10.39
N LEU A 196 3.34 2.51 -11.17
CA LEU A 196 2.84 1.23 -11.67
C LEU A 196 3.77 0.75 -12.80
N LYS A 197 4.66 -0.20 -12.52
CA LYS A 197 5.43 -0.88 -13.57
C LYS A 197 5.00 -2.34 -13.62
N VAL A 198 4.34 -2.70 -14.73
CA VAL A 198 3.96 -4.07 -15.06
C VAL A 198 5.23 -4.92 -15.11
N SER A 199 5.34 -5.89 -14.20
CA SER A 199 6.37 -6.92 -14.30
C SER A 199 5.79 -8.26 -13.85
N SER A 200 5.67 -9.17 -14.82
CA SER A 200 5.32 -10.56 -14.61
C SER A 200 6.56 -11.33 -14.17
N THR A 201 6.71 -11.66 -12.88
CA THR A 201 7.46 -12.85 -12.45
C THR A 201 7.03 -13.30 -11.06
N ASN A 202 6.71 -14.59 -10.95
CA ASN A 202 6.45 -15.29 -9.70
C ASN A 202 7.76 -15.47 -8.93
N SER A 203 7.86 -14.94 -7.71
CA SER A 203 8.88 -15.36 -6.73
C SER A 203 8.44 -15.02 -5.30
N VAL A 204 8.43 -16.02 -4.44
CA VAL A 204 8.15 -15.96 -3.00
C VAL A 204 9.17 -15.05 -2.31
N MET A 205 8.73 -14.08 -1.50
CA MET A 205 9.59 -13.07 -0.85
C MET A 205 9.96 -13.45 0.59
N ALA A 206 11.24 -13.73 0.81
CA ALA A 206 11.90 -13.56 2.11
C ALA A 206 12.44 -12.12 2.22
N ALA A 207 12.16 -11.44 3.33
CA ALA A 207 12.57 -10.06 3.56
C ALA A 207 14.08 -9.97 3.89
N SER A 208 14.84 -9.34 2.99
CA SER A 208 16.27 -8.99 3.14
C SER A 208 16.39 -7.45 3.03
N THR A 209 17.15 -6.81 3.93
CA THR A 209 17.08 -5.35 4.24
C THR A 209 18.44 -4.75 4.55
N THR A 210 18.85 -3.56 4.04
CA THR A 210 20.26 -3.04 3.95
C THR A 210 20.80 -1.97 4.92
N LYS A 211 22.14 -1.75 4.87
CA LYS A 211 22.96 -0.76 5.62
C LYS A 211 22.82 0.71 5.19
N ALA A 212 22.20 1.01 4.04
CA ALA A 212 22.03 2.35 3.49
C ALA A 212 20.55 2.71 3.35
N GLY A 213 19.85 2.81 4.48
CA GLY A 213 18.43 3.15 4.50
C GLY A 213 18.12 4.51 3.82
N PRO A 214 16.86 4.76 3.41
CA PRO A 214 16.43 5.96 2.68
C PRO A 214 16.92 7.29 3.26
N LEU A 215 17.01 7.39 4.59
CA LEU A 215 17.49 8.57 5.31
C LEU A 215 18.95 8.93 5.00
N LYS A 216 19.82 7.94 4.76
CA LYS A 216 21.22 8.14 4.39
C LYS A 216 21.36 8.68 2.97
N VAL A 217 20.56 8.14 2.04
CA VAL A 217 20.57 8.57 0.63
C VAL A 217 20.02 9.98 0.49
N LEU A 218 18.89 10.27 1.14
CA LEU A 218 18.24 11.57 1.11
C LEU A 218 18.89 12.59 2.06
N LYS A 219 19.73 12.13 2.99
CA LYS A 219 20.35 12.94 4.06
C LYS A 219 19.31 13.74 4.89
N VAL A 220 18.12 13.18 5.10
CA VAL A 220 17.00 13.86 5.81
C VAL A 220 16.81 13.39 7.25
N GLY A 221 17.68 12.50 7.75
CA GLY A 221 17.57 11.98 9.12
C GLY A 221 18.82 11.27 9.61
N LEU A 222 18.88 11.05 10.92
CA LEU A 222 19.99 10.37 11.59
C LEU A 222 19.68 8.89 11.77
N ILE A 223 20.72 8.06 11.71
CA ILE A 223 20.65 6.67 12.15
C ILE A 223 21.14 6.61 13.59
N VAL A 224 20.23 6.29 14.50
CA VAL A 224 20.50 6.27 15.95
C VAL A 224 21.01 4.91 16.45
N LYS A 225 20.83 3.85 15.64
CA LYS A 225 21.30 2.49 15.96
C LYS A 225 21.82 1.79 14.71
N ASP A 226 23.07 1.30 14.77
CA ASP A 226 23.59 0.36 13.78
C ASP A 226 22.98 -1.03 14.01
N CYS A 227 22.54 -1.64 12.92
CA CYS A 227 21.79 -2.89 12.92
C CYS A 227 22.68 -4.12 13.21
N THR A 228 23.99 -3.95 13.20
CA THR A 228 24.97 -4.99 13.57
C THR A 228 24.95 -5.28 15.08
N LEU A 229 24.50 -4.30 15.88
CA LEU A 229 24.41 -4.36 17.35
C LEU A 229 22.96 -4.58 17.82
N ARG A 230 22.30 -5.63 17.29
CA ARG A 230 20.84 -5.86 17.44
C ARG A 230 20.37 -5.94 18.90
N ASN A 231 21.20 -6.48 19.78
CA ASN A 231 20.88 -6.76 21.18
C ASN A 231 21.20 -5.62 22.15
N VAL A 232 21.69 -4.47 21.66
CA VAL A 232 22.03 -3.33 22.51
C VAL A 232 20.81 -2.42 22.62
N VAL A 233 20.31 -2.23 23.85
CA VAL A 233 19.38 -1.15 24.16
C VAL A 233 20.09 0.16 23.86
N VAL A 234 19.50 0.99 23.01
CA VAL A 234 20.06 2.32 22.74
C VAL A 234 19.95 3.09 24.04
N GLY A 235 21.09 3.38 24.66
CA GLY A 235 21.13 4.16 25.89
C GLY A 235 20.44 5.51 25.70
N VAL A 236 19.81 6.00 26.77
CA VAL A 236 19.16 7.32 26.78
C VAL A 236 20.12 8.39 26.29
N SER A 237 21.39 8.31 26.67
CA SER A 237 22.44 9.23 26.21
C SER A 237 22.67 9.21 24.70
N VAL A 238 22.53 8.06 24.02
CA VAL A 238 22.66 7.96 22.56
C VAL A 238 21.46 8.58 21.86
N VAL A 239 20.25 8.37 22.39
CA VAL A 239 19.04 9.01 21.88
C VAL A 239 19.11 10.52 22.10
N GLU A 240 19.49 10.96 23.31
CA GLU A 240 19.63 12.36 23.66
C GLU A 240 20.66 13.05 22.76
N ASN A 241 21.83 12.44 22.55
CA ASN A 241 22.86 12.99 21.66
C ASN A 241 22.38 13.04 20.20
N ALA A 242 21.59 12.07 19.74
CA ALA A 242 21.01 12.10 18.40
C ALA A 242 19.97 13.21 18.25
N VAL A 243 19.10 13.40 19.25
CA VAL A 243 18.13 14.50 19.29
C VAL A 243 18.86 15.84 19.35
N ARG A 244 19.85 15.97 20.21
CA ARG A 244 20.71 17.14 20.36
C ARG A 244 21.39 17.50 19.05
N ARG A 245 22.03 16.53 18.38
CA ARG A 245 22.63 16.74 17.06
C ARG A 245 21.60 17.18 16.03
N LEU A 246 20.41 16.59 16.04
CA LEU A 246 19.35 16.95 15.10
C LEU A 246 18.79 18.36 15.35
N MET A 247 18.77 18.85 16.59
CA MET A 247 18.10 20.10 16.98
C MET A 247 19.05 21.29 17.17
N GLU A 248 20.28 21.05 17.61
CA GLU A 248 21.20 22.09 18.09
C GLU A 248 22.42 22.29 17.17
N THR A 249 22.52 21.55 16.07
CA THR A 249 23.67 21.66 15.14
C THR A 249 23.25 22.16 13.77
N LYS A 250 24.19 22.84 13.09
CA LYS A 250 24.03 23.25 11.69
C LYS A 250 23.73 22.08 10.76
N GLU A 251 24.35 20.92 11.00
CA GLU A 251 24.04 19.70 10.25
C GLU A 251 22.57 19.30 10.44
N GLY A 252 22.07 19.34 11.68
CA GLY A 252 20.67 19.09 12.01
C GLY A 252 19.72 20.07 11.31
N ASP A 253 20.05 21.35 11.26
CA ASP A 253 19.27 22.37 10.54
C ASP A 253 19.18 22.06 9.05
N GLU A 254 20.32 21.74 8.41
CA GLU A 254 20.34 21.35 7.00
C GLU A 254 19.53 20.07 6.73
N MET A 255 19.49 19.13 7.68
CA MET A 255 18.67 17.92 7.58
C MET A 255 17.18 18.24 7.61
N ARG A 256 16.75 19.12 8.54
CA ARG A 256 15.34 19.55 8.65
C ARG A 256 14.94 20.37 7.42
N ASP A 257 15.82 21.23 6.91
CA ASP A 257 15.60 21.98 5.66
C ASP A 257 15.43 21.06 4.45
N ARG A 258 16.29 20.04 4.30
CA ARG A 258 16.11 19.04 3.23
C ARG A 258 14.80 18.27 3.38
N ALA A 259 14.44 17.88 4.60
CA ALA A 259 13.16 17.20 4.86
C ALA A 259 11.96 18.10 4.49
N MET A 260 12.01 19.38 4.84
CA MET A 260 10.98 20.36 4.48
C MET A 260 10.89 20.61 2.97
N ARG A 261 12.03 20.78 2.28
CA ARG A 261 12.06 20.89 0.82
C ARG A 261 11.49 19.65 0.16
N PHE A 262 11.86 18.46 0.64
CA PHE A 262 11.36 17.19 0.14
C PHE A 262 9.84 17.06 0.32
N LYS A 263 9.33 17.39 1.53
CA LYS A 263 7.89 17.48 1.80
C LYS A 263 7.18 18.42 0.82
N ASN A 264 7.73 19.62 0.59
CA ASN A 264 7.12 20.61 -0.31
C ASN A 264 7.15 20.16 -1.79
N VAL A 265 8.18 19.41 -2.21
CA VAL A 265 8.22 18.80 -3.55
C VAL A 265 7.11 17.75 -3.68
N ILE A 266 6.91 16.91 -2.67
CA ILE A 266 5.83 15.90 -2.67
C ILE A 266 4.45 16.55 -2.74
N HIS A 267 4.21 17.60 -1.94
CA HIS A 267 2.92 18.30 -2.01
C HIS A 267 2.69 18.90 -3.39
N ARG A 268 3.68 19.64 -3.94
CA ARG A 268 3.57 20.22 -5.28
C ARG A 268 3.41 19.19 -6.40
N SER A 269 3.94 17.98 -6.24
CA SER A 269 3.74 16.93 -7.25
C SER A 269 2.30 16.41 -7.27
N MET A 270 1.57 16.52 -6.15
CA MET A 270 0.17 16.10 -6.00
C MET A 270 -0.84 17.20 -6.36
N ASP A 271 -0.41 18.46 -6.41
CA ASP A 271 -1.25 19.57 -6.86
C ASP A 271 -1.67 19.41 -8.32
N GLU A 272 -2.74 20.11 -8.73
CA GLU A 272 -3.24 20.10 -10.11
C GLU A 272 -2.13 20.49 -11.11
N GLY A 273 -1.95 19.69 -12.16
CA GLY A 273 -0.85 19.85 -13.12
C GLY A 273 0.53 19.40 -12.61
N GLY A 274 0.62 18.92 -11.36
CA GLY A 274 1.81 18.27 -10.83
C GLY A 274 2.08 16.91 -11.49
N VAL A 275 3.31 16.40 -11.33
CA VAL A 275 3.75 15.15 -11.97
C VAL A 275 2.85 13.98 -11.59
N THR A 276 2.54 13.82 -10.29
CA THR A 276 1.67 12.74 -9.80
C THR A 276 0.24 12.87 -10.31
N SER A 277 -0.30 14.10 -10.33
CA SER A 277 -1.65 14.35 -10.86
C SER A 277 -1.72 13.96 -12.34
N THR A 278 -0.74 14.40 -13.13
CA THR A 278 -0.67 14.13 -14.57
C THR A 278 -0.52 12.65 -14.87
N GLU A 279 0.29 11.94 -14.09
CA GLU A 279 0.47 10.50 -14.23
C GLU A 279 -0.80 9.73 -13.84
N MET A 280 -1.55 10.21 -12.84
CA MET A 280 -2.86 9.66 -12.52
C MET A 280 -3.85 9.88 -13.65
N ASP A 281 -3.93 11.07 -14.22
CA ASP A 281 -4.81 11.37 -15.37
C ASP A 281 -4.44 10.50 -16.57
N SER A 282 -3.14 10.29 -16.82
CA SER A 282 -2.64 9.38 -17.85
C SER A 282 -3.04 7.93 -17.58
N PHE A 283 -2.96 7.48 -16.33
CA PHE A 283 -3.42 6.15 -15.93
C PHE A 283 -4.93 6.01 -16.15
N ILE A 284 -5.74 6.98 -15.73
CA ILE A 284 -7.19 6.97 -15.95
C ILE A 284 -7.50 6.89 -17.45
N ALA A 285 -6.88 7.75 -18.27
CA ALA A 285 -7.04 7.71 -19.72
C ALA A 285 -6.62 6.38 -20.34
N HIS A 286 -5.57 5.74 -19.81
CA HIS A 286 -5.12 4.42 -20.27
C HIS A 286 -6.14 3.31 -19.96
N ILE A 287 -6.79 3.37 -18.80
CA ILE A 287 -7.72 2.31 -18.39
C ILE A 287 -9.11 2.45 -19.03
N THR A 288 -9.51 3.68 -19.36
CA THR A 288 -10.82 3.99 -19.99
C THR A 288 -10.83 3.90 -21.51
N LYS A 289 -9.67 3.87 -22.19
CA LYS A 289 -9.56 3.75 -23.66
C LYS A 289 -9.77 2.34 -24.19
#